data_AF-A0A1C6V0G1-F1
#
_entry.id   AF-A0A1C6V0G1-F1
#
_cell.length_a   1.000
_cell.length_b   1.000
_cell.length_c   1.000
_cell.angle_alpha   90.00
_cell.angle_beta   90.00
_cell.angle_gamma   90.00
#
_symmetry.space_group_name_H-M   'P 1'
#
loop_
_entity.id
_entity.type
_entity.pdbx_description
1 polymer ?
#
loop_
_entity_poly.entity_id
_entity_poly.type
_entity_poly.pdbx_seq_one_letter_code
_entity_poly.pdbx_strand_id
1 'polypeptide(L)'
;MSITYRLTLAGEIPLEQLAALVGPEATETTTFSGARMLNVYLNEECGYAVSIVAGSQGYYGAEDDGGAPWEWEPETYVDVDFHMRKDTLTDKGRPHMLRTVGRVLANRPEDAALVLNDNWLMLTRVDGTIRRHNEADWYDEAYDSFLPR
;
A
#
# COMPACT_ATOMS: atom_id res chain seq x y z
N MET A 1 3.16 16.53 10.13
CA MET A 1 2.19 16.09 9.12
C MET A 1 2.50 14.65 8.80
N SER A 2 1.49 13.77 8.93
CA SER A 2 1.62 12.35 8.58
C SER A 2 1.41 12.20 7.08
N ILE A 3 2.11 11.24 6.48
CA ILE A 3 1.93 10.82 5.09
C ILE A 3 1.48 9.36 5.15
N THR A 4 0.45 9.01 4.40
CA THR A 4 -0.05 7.64 4.32
C THR A 4 0.01 7.17 2.88
N TYR A 5 0.62 6.01 2.66
CA TYR A 5 0.49 5.26 1.43
C TYR A 5 -0.41 4.07 1.72
N ARG A 6 -1.47 3.87 0.96
CA ARG A 6 -2.36 2.72 1.08
C ARG A 6 -2.17 1.81 -0.11
N LEU A 7 -1.78 0.58 0.15
CA LEU A 7 -1.89 -0.51 -0.82
C LEU A 7 -3.18 -1.28 -0.53
N THR A 8 -4.12 -1.24 -1.45
CA THR A 8 -5.36 -2.03 -1.41
C THR A 8 -5.21 -3.24 -2.32
N LEU A 9 -5.57 -4.43 -1.85
CA LEU A 9 -5.63 -5.67 -2.62
C LEU A 9 -7.07 -6.18 -2.64
N ALA A 10 -7.62 -6.47 -3.82
CA ALA A 10 -8.98 -6.99 -3.96
C ALA A 10 -9.06 -8.49 -3.70
N GLY A 11 -9.98 -8.89 -2.83
CA GLY A 11 -10.29 -10.28 -2.52
C GLY A 11 -10.18 -10.62 -1.03
N GLU A 12 -10.54 -11.87 -0.72
CA GLU A 12 -10.46 -12.44 0.61
C GLU A 12 -9.04 -12.94 0.90
N ILE A 13 -8.19 -12.06 1.43
CA ILE A 13 -6.79 -12.38 1.73
C ILE A 13 -6.62 -12.59 3.24
N PRO A 14 -6.08 -13.74 3.68
CA PRO A 14 -5.76 -13.95 5.10
C PRO A 14 -4.72 -12.92 5.58
N LEU A 15 -5.06 -12.18 6.65
CA LEU A 15 -4.21 -11.09 7.15
C LEU A 15 -2.81 -11.56 7.51
N GLU A 16 -2.66 -12.78 8.02
CA GLU A 16 -1.38 -13.38 8.43
C GLU A 16 -0.47 -13.64 7.23
N GLN A 17 -1.04 -14.06 6.09
CA GLN A 17 -0.27 -14.26 4.87
C GLN A 17 0.27 -12.92 4.34
N LEU A 18 -0.54 -11.86 4.44
CA LEU A 18 -0.10 -10.53 4.05
C LEU A 18 0.89 -9.94 5.05
N ALA A 19 0.68 -10.14 6.35
CA ALA A 19 1.62 -9.74 7.40
C ALA A 19 2.99 -10.38 7.21
N ALA A 20 3.07 -11.66 6.85
CA ALA A 20 4.34 -12.31 6.53
C ALA A 20 5.12 -11.62 5.40
N LEU A 21 4.42 -10.92 4.49
CA LEU A 21 5.02 -10.16 3.39
C LEU A 21 5.25 -8.68 3.70
N VAL A 22 4.61 -8.11 4.71
CA VAL A 22 4.68 -6.66 4.99
C VAL A 22 5.46 -6.38 6.27
N GLY A 23 5.23 -7.19 7.30
CA GLY A 23 5.85 -7.11 8.61
C GLY A 23 5.64 -8.40 9.40
N PRO A 24 6.58 -9.37 9.34
CA PRO A 24 6.42 -10.68 9.99
C PRO A 24 6.20 -10.62 11.50
N GLU A 25 6.61 -9.53 12.14
CA GLU A 25 6.44 -9.28 13.58
C GLU A 25 5.11 -8.56 13.89
N ALA A 26 4.18 -8.48 12.94
CA ALA A 26 2.92 -7.81 13.16
C ALA A 26 2.10 -8.48 14.26
N THR A 27 1.60 -7.65 15.18
CA THR A 27 0.77 -8.07 16.30
C THR A 27 -0.69 -7.78 16.03
N GLU A 28 -1.58 -8.62 16.55
CA GLU A 28 -3.02 -8.39 16.44
C GLU A 28 -3.47 -7.30 17.42
N THR A 29 -4.36 -6.45 16.92
CA THR A 29 -5.08 -5.43 17.68
C THR A 29 -6.45 -5.21 17.02
N THR A 30 -7.14 -4.12 17.35
CA THR A 30 -8.41 -3.74 16.75
C THR A 30 -8.40 -2.32 16.21
N THR A 31 -9.14 -2.10 15.14
CA THR A 31 -9.47 -0.74 14.67
C THR A 31 -10.39 -0.05 15.69
N PHE A 32 -10.62 1.24 15.50
CA PHE A 32 -11.59 1.99 16.32
C PHE A 32 -13.01 1.41 16.26
N SER A 33 -13.41 0.85 15.11
CA SER A 33 -14.71 0.18 14.93
C SER A 33 -14.75 -1.25 15.50
N GLY A 34 -13.65 -1.74 16.08
CA GLY A 34 -13.54 -3.08 16.64
C GLY A 34 -13.20 -4.16 15.61
N ALA A 35 -12.91 -3.80 14.36
CA ALA A 35 -12.46 -4.75 13.35
C ALA A 35 -11.05 -5.25 13.67
N ARG A 36 -10.77 -6.50 13.31
CA ARG A 36 -9.45 -7.10 13.47
C ARG A 36 -8.41 -6.35 12.63
N MET A 37 -7.25 -6.06 13.22
CA MET A 37 -6.15 -5.37 12.56
C MET A 37 -4.81 -6.00 12.95
N LEU A 38 -3.90 -6.17 12.00
CA LEU A 38 -2.50 -6.50 12.31
C LEU A 38 -1.66 -5.23 12.17
N ASN A 39 -0.76 -4.97 13.11
CA ASN A 39 0.10 -3.79 13.08
C ASN A 39 1.56 -4.09 13.43
N VAL A 40 2.47 -3.29 12.89
CA VAL A 40 3.88 -3.30 13.26
C VAL A 40 4.47 -1.90 13.16
N TYR A 41 5.36 -1.55 14.08
CA TYR A 41 6.08 -0.29 14.07
C TYR A 41 7.48 -0.52 13.52
N LEU A 42 7.77 -0.03 12.32
CA LEU A 42 9.06 -0.15 11.63
C LEU A 42 9.71 1.23 11.47
N ASN A 43 9.43 2.16 12.38
CA ASN A 43 9.86 3.55 12.28
C ASN A 43 11.40 3.66 12.32
N GLU A 44 12.04 2.83 13.15
CA GLU A 44 13.49 2.83 13.32
C GLU A 44 14.23 2.12 12.20
N GLU A 45 13.66 1.10 11.57
CA GLU A 45 14.30 0.35 10.48
C GLU A 45 13.92 0.89 9.11
N CYS A 46 12.63 1.15 8.89
CA CYS A 46 12.04 1.44 7.58
C CYS A 46 11.42 2.83 7.48
N GLY A 47 11.26 3.57 8.59
CA GLY A 47 10.72 4.94 8.58
C GLY A 47 9.19 5.02 8.52
N TYR A 48 8.48 3.92 8.77
CA TYR A 48 7.01 3.86 8.78
C TYR A 48 6.48 2.88 9.82
N ALA A 49 5.21 3.04 10.20
CA ALA A 49 4.43 1.98 10.82
C ALA A 49 3.46 1.40 9.78
N VAL A 50 3.01 0.16 9.99
CA VAL A 50 2.05 -0.52 9.12
C VAL A 50 0.81 -0.91 9.89
N SER A 51 -0.36 -0.72 9.29
CA SER A 51 -1.60 -1.40 9.67
C SER A 51 -2.15 -2.20 8.50
N ILE A 52 -2.70 -3.39 8.79
CA ILE A 52 -3.32 -4.30 7.83
C ILE A 52 -4.74 -4.60 8.29
N VAL A 53 -5.73 -4.29 7.45
CA VAL A 53 -7.16 -4.40 7.79
C VAL A 53 -7.92 -4.99 6.61
N ALA A 54 -8.76 -6.00 6.87
CA ALA A 54 -9.69 -6.52 5.88
C ALA A 54 -11.00 -5.74 5.90
N GLY A 55 -11.64 -5.60 4.75
CA GLY A 55 -12.94 -4.96 4.62
C GLY A 55 -13.76 -5.53 3.46
N SER A 56 -14.96 -5.00 3.33
CA SER A 56 -15.88 -5.30 2.24
C SER A 56 -16.60 -4.03 1.81
N GLN A 57 -17.16 -4.06 0.59
CA GLN A 57 -17.85 -2.92 -0.03
C GLN A 57 -16.93 -1.69 -0.08
N GLY A 58 -15.70 -1.88 -0.59
CA GLY A 58 -14.71 -0.83 -0.68
C GLY A 58 -15.08 0.20 -1.73
N TYR A 59 -14.67 1.45 -1.50
CA TYR A 59 -14.73 2.53 -2.48
C TYR A 59 -13.44 3.34 -2.37
N TYR A 60 -12.68 3.39 -3.45
CA TYR A 60 -11.41 4.10 -3.53
C TYR A 60 -11.47 5.10 -4.68
N GLY A 61 -11.16 6.35 -4.37
CA GLY A 61 -11.01 7.42 -5.35
C GLY A 61 -9.59 8.00 -5.28
N ALA A 62 -9.03 8.35 -6.43
CA ALA A 62 -7.75 9.05 -6.53
C ALA A 62 -7.65 9.81 -7.85
N GLU A 63 -6.64 10.67 -7.98
CA GLU A 63 -6.25 11.32 -9.23
C GLU A 63 -5.16 10.52 -9.93
N ASP A 64 -5.38 10.19 -11.21
CA ASP A 64 -4.44 9.48 -12.06
C ASP A 64 -3.49 10.44 -12.83
N ASP A 65 -2.93 9.95 -13.94
CA ASP A 65 -2.03 10.71 -14.80
C ASP A 65 -2.69 11.98 -15.34
N GLY A 66 -2.25 13.14 -14.83
CA GLY A 66 -2.76 14.44 -15.27
C GLY A 66 -4.02 14.89 -14.54
N GLY A 67 -4.34 14.28 -13.39
CA GLY A 67 -5.41 14.73 -12.50
C GLY A 67 -6.81 14.24 -12.88
N ALA A 68 -6.93 13.19 -13.70
CA ALA A 68 -8.24 12.62 -14.00
C ALA A 68 -8.73 11.76 -12.83
N PRO A 69 -10.03 11.75 -12.53
CA PRO A 69 -10.57 10.93 -11.46
C PRO A 69 -10.46 9.45 -11.82
N TRP A 70 -9.93 8.66 -10.89
CA TRP A 70 -9.90 7.22 -10.90
C TRP A 70 -10.71 6.70 -9.73
N GLU A 71 -11.53 5.67 -9.99
CA GLU A 71 -12.42 5.07 -8.99
C GLU A 71 -12.35 3.54 -9.08
N TRP A 72 -12.44 2.89 -7.92
CA TRP A 72 -12.43 1.43 -7.82
C TRP A 72 -13.26 0.94 -6.63
N GLU A 73 -14.08 -0.08 -6.89
CA GLU A 73 -15.02 -0.65 -5.91
C GLU A 73 -14.81 -2.17 -5.74
N PRO A 74 -13.83 -2.62 -4.94
CA PRO A 74 -13.67 -4.03 -4.65
C PRO A 74 -14.73 -4.53 -3.64
N GLU A 75 -15.36 -5.67 -3.94
CA GLU A 75 -16.37 -6.29 -3.06
C GLU A 75 -15.78 -6.71 -1.71
N THR A 76 -14.61 -7.34 -1.72
CA THR A 76 -13.79 -7.65 -0.54
C THR A 76 -12.39 -7.17 -0.79
N TYR A 77 -11.68 -6.77 0.27
CA TYR A 77 -10.34 -6.23 0.13
C TYR A 77 -9.52 -6.37 1.42
N VAL A 78 -8.21 -6.18 1.28
CA VAL A 78 -7.31 -5.90 2.39
C VAL A 78 -6.52 -4.64 2.11
N ASP A 79 -6.56 -3.71 3.06
CA ASP A 79 -5.78 -2.49 3.06
C ASP A 79 -4.51 -2.68 3.87
N VAL A 80 -3.40 -2.20 3.32
CA VAL A 80 -2.10 -2.05 3.97
C VAL A 80 -1.75 -0.57 3.97
N ASP A 81 -1.88 0.07 5.13
CA ASP A 81 -1.52 1.48 5.30
C ASP A 81 -0.10 1.60 5.86
N PHE A 82 0.75 2.32 5.12
CA PHE A 82 2.08 2.71 5.55
C PHE A 82 2.04 4.15 6.10
N HIS A 83 2.13 4.28 7.42
CA HIS A 83 2.08 5.56 8.13
C HIS A 83 3.48 6.12 8.33
N MET A 84 3.77 7.27 7.74
CA MET A 84 5.09 7.89 7.69
C MET A 84 5.09 9.31 8.22
N ARG A 85 6.23 9.73 8.76
CA ARG A 85 6.49 11.15 9.01
C ARG A 85 7.14 11.77 7.76
N LYS A 86 6.82 13.04 7.48
CA LYS A 86 7.33 13.75 6.31
C LYS A 86 8.86 13.90 6.31
N ASP A 87 9.48 14.02 7.48
CA ASP A 87 10.93 14.19 7.67
C ASP A 87 11.73 12.93 7.30
N THR A 88 11.15 11.74 7.42
CA THR A 88 11.80 10.46 7.08
C THR A 88 11.35 9.90 5.72
N LEU A 89 10.52 10.64 4.98
CA LEU A 89 9.84 10.13 3.80
C LEU A 89 10.80 9.78 2.66
N THR A 90 11.58 10.76 2.19
CA THR A 90 12.37 10.65 0.96
C THR A 90 13.51 9.65 1.12
N ASP A 91 14.30 9.79 2.19
CA ASP A 91 15.54 9.04 2.35
C ASP A 91 15.34 7.60 2.83
N LYS A 92 14.16 7.32 3.43
CA LYS A 92 13.93 6.06 4.14
C LYS A 92 12.56 5.47 3.90
N GLY A 93 11.49 6.21 4.21
CA GLY A 93 10.12 5.70 4.19
C GLY A 93 9.70 5.18 2.82
N ARG A 94 9.75 6.04 1.81
CA ARG A 94 9.33 5.73 0.43
C ARG A 94 10.08 4.54 -0.17
N PRO A 95 11.44 4.49 -0.19
CA PRO A 95 12.14 3.36 -0.79
C PRO A 95 11.86 2.01 -0.09
N HIS A 96 11.75 1.98 1.24
CA HIS A 96 11.42 0.75 1.96
C HIS A 96 9.97 0.32 1.77
N MET A 97 9.04 1.27 1.70
CA MET A 97 7.63 0.99 1.41
C MET A 97 7.48 0.43 0.00
N LEU A 98 8.07 1.07 -1.02
CA LEU A 98 7.97 0.58 -2.40
C LEU A 98 8.62 -0.80 -2.56
N ARG A 99 9.71 -1.09 -1.85
CA ARG A 99 10.29 -2.44 -1.79
C ARG A 99 9.31 -3.45 -1.19
N THR A 100 8.58 -3.06 -0.15
CA THR A 100 7.55 -3.90 0.47
C THR A 100 6.37 -4.11 -0.46
N VAL A 101 5.88 -3.07 -1.13
CA VAL A 101 4.83 -3.15 -2.17
C VAL A 101 5.29 -4.10 -3.29
N GLY A 102 6.51 -3.93 -3.80
CA GLY A 102 7.08 -4.81 -4.82
C GLY A 102 7.11 -6.28 -4.37
N ARG A 103 7.51 -6.55 -3.12
CA ARG A 103 7.47 -7.88 -2.52
C ARG A 103 6.04 -8.45 -2.45
N VAL A 104 5.05 -7.65 -2.07
CA VAL A 104 3.65 -8.06 -2.06
C VAL A 104 3.19 -8.41 -3.47
N LEU A 105 3.37 -7.52 -4.43
CA LEU A 105 2.94 -7.72 -5.83
C LEU A 105 3.61 -8.94 -6.48
N ALA A 106 4.87 -9.24 -6.13
CA ALA A 106 5.57 -10.43 -6.63
C ALA A 106 5.06 -11.76 -6.05
N ASN A 107 4.43 -11.75 -4.87
CA ASN A 107 4.01 -12.96 -4.16
C ASN A 107 2.48 -13.15 -4.08
N ARG A 108 1.71 -12.16 -4.52
CA ARG A 108 0.25 -12.10 -4.44
C ARG A 108 -0.32 -11.76 -5.81
N PRO A 109 -1.34 -12.47 -6.35
CA PRO A 109 -1.86 -12.22 -7.69
C PRO A 109 -2.99 -11.17 -7.78
N GLU A 110 -3.57 -10.74 -6.66
CA GLU A 110 -4.81 -9.95 -6.60
C GLU A 110 -4.74 -8.60 -7.30
N ASP A 111 -5.81 -8.10 -7.89
CA ASP A 111 -5.82 -6.70 -8.34
C ASP A 111 -5.49 -5.75 -7.19
N ALA A 112 -4.77 -4.68 -7.51
CA ALA A 112 -4.15 -3.84 -6.51
C ALA A 112 -4.15 -2.36 -6.90
N ALA A 113 -4.20 -1.47 -5.91
CA ALA A 113 -3.96 -0.05 -6.09
C ALA A 113 -3.09 0.51 -4.97
N LEU A 114 -2.11 1.34 -5.30
CA LEU A 114 -1.31 2.11 -4.36
C LEU A 114 -1.70 3.59 -4.48
N VAL A 115 -2.21 4.15 -3.38
CA VAL A 115 -2.67 5.54 -3.31
C VAL A 115 -1.92 6.31 -2.23
N LEU A 116 -1.48 7.52 -2.54
CA LEU A 116 -0.85 8.45 -1.62
C LEU A 116 -1.87 9.44 -1.06
N ASN A 117 -1.99 9.48 0.26
CA ASN A 117 -2.84 10.37 1.05
C ASN A 117 -4.30 10.40 0.55
N ASP A 118 -4.82 9.25 0.11
CA ASP A 118 -6.17 9.10 -0.44
C ASP A 118 -6.48 10.02 -1.64
N ASN A 119 -5.45 10.58 -2.29
CA ASN A 119 -5.62 11.59 -3.34
C ASN A 119 -4.89 11.23 -4.63
N TRP A 120 -3.70 10.62 -4.57
CA TRP A 120 -2.85 10.46 -5.74
C TRP A 120 -2.62 8.99 -6.05
N LEU A 121 -3.07 8.54 -7.22
CA LEU A 121 -2.82 7.19 -7.69
C LEU A 121 -1.35 7.06 -8.09
N MET A 122 -0.69 6.03 -7.59
CA MET A 122 0.73 5.78 -7.87
C MET A 122 0.95 4.53 -8.69
N LEU A 123 0.19 3.48 -8.41
CA LEU A 123 0.33 2.19 -9.09
C LEU A 123 -1.02 1.47 -9.09
N THR A 124 -1.33 0.81 -10.19
CA THR A 124 -2.41 -0.17 -10.26
C THR A 124 -1.86 -1.50 -10.76
N ARG A 125 -2.49 -2.59 -10.32
CA ARG A 125 -2.47 -3.89 -10.98
C ARG A 125 -3.90 -4.26 -11.31
N VAL A 126 -4.20 -4.44 -12.58
CA VAL A 126 -5.51 -4.87 -13.07
C VAL A 126 -5.32 -5.99 -14.07
N ASP A 127 -5.98 -7.12 -13.85
CA ASP A 127 -5.86 -8.32 -14.68
C ASP A 127 -4.38 -8.74 -14.89
N GLY A 128 -3.60 -8.64 -13.81
CA GLY A 128 -2.17 -8.96 -13.81
C GLY A 128 -1.27 -7.94 -14.52
N THR A 129 -1.82 -6.88 -15.11
CA THR A 129 -1.06 -5.80 -15.75
C THR A 129 -0.76 -4.71 -14.74
N ILE A 130 0.51 -4.35 -14.59
CA ILE A 130 0.94 -3.29 -13.68
C ILE A 130 1.09 -1.99 -14.45
N ARG A 131 0.56 -0.91 -13.90
CA ARG A 131 0.72 0.44 -14.42
C ARG A 131 1.13 1.37 -13.30
N ARG A 132 2.17 2.15 -13.54
CA ARG A 132 2.57 3.25 -12.68
C ARG A 132 1.87 4.53 -13.15
N HIS A 133 1.56 5.39 -12.20
CA HIS A 133 0.86 6.65 -12.41
C HIS A 133 1.63 7.77 -11.73
N ASN A 134 1.55 8.99 -12.26
CA ASN A 134 2.18 10.17 -11.67
C ASN A 134 3.69 10.00 -11.38
N GLU A 135 4.40 9.25 -12.24
CA GLU A 135 5.78 8.82 -11.99
C GLU A 135 6.73 9.99 -11.71
N ALA A 136 6.52 11.14 -12.36
CA ALA A 136 7.37 12.32 -12.22
C ALA A 136 7.51 12.82 -10.77
N ASP A 137 6.54 12.54 -9.89
CA ASP A 137 6.50 13.04 -8.52
C ASP A 137 7.15 12.10 -7.49
N TRP A 138 7.33 10.82 -7.83
CA TRP A 138 7.72 9.82 -6.84
C TRP A 138 8.70 8.76 -7.32
N TYR A 139 8.75 8.47 -8.62
CA TYR A 139 9.52 7.35 -9.16
C TYR A 139 11.01 7.71 -9.30
N ASP A 140 11.84 6.70 -9.06
CA ASP A 140 13.28 6.71 -9.28
C ASP A 140 13.66 5.42 -10.01
N GLU A 141 14.58 5.49 -10.99
CA GLU A 141 15.01 4.33 -11.78
C GLU A 141 15.54 3.18 -10.90
N ALA A 142 16.09 3.47 -9.73
CA ALA A 142 16.53 2.45 -8.77
C ALA A 142 15.40 1.51 -8.32
N TYR A 143 14.14 1.95 -8.42
CA TYR A 143 12.98 1.16 -8.00
C TYR A 143 12.65 0.02 -8.97
N ASP A 144 13.16 0.04 -10.20
CA ASP A 144 13.00 -1.08 -11.15
C ASP A 144 13.63 -2.39 -10.65
N SER A 145 14.55 -2.30 -9.68
CA SER A 145 15.15 -3.49 -9.06
C SER A 145 14.18 -4.28 -8.18
N PHE A 146 13.04 -3.70 -7.79
CA PHE A 146 12.08 -4.36 -6.89
C PHE A 146 10.60 -4.07 -7.19
N LEU A 147 10.27 -3.03 -7.94
CA LEU A 147 8.91 -2.82 -8.44
C LEU A 147 8.73 -3.59 -9.76
N PRO A 148 7.74 -4.48 -9.84
CA PRO A 148 7.43 -5.16 -11.10
C PRO A 148 6.95 -4.17 -12.17
N ARG A 149 7.22 -4.52 -13.43
CA ARG A 149 6.84 -3.76 -14.63
C ARG A 149 5.50 -4.22 -15.18
#